data_AF-A0AAU3M8N8-F1
#
_entry.id   AF-A0AAU3M8N8-F1
#
_cell.length_a   1.000
_cell.length_b   1.000
_cell.length_c   1.000
_cell.angle_alpha   90.00
_cell.angle_beta   90.00
_cell.angle_gamma   90.00
#
_symmetry.space_group_name_H-M   'P 1'
#
loop_
_entity.id
_entity.type
_entity.pdbx_description
1 polymer ?
#
loop_
_entity_poly.entity_id
_entity_poly.type
_entity_poly.pdbx_seq_one_letter_code
_entity_poly.pdbx_strand_id
1 'polypeptide(L)'
;MEGYLLWNAEIEEARRLARRFTGELPWLTTAQREDVERVYAADRAEASRVMLVRICARATELRGEYSRRYRTLRARCVAAVVVCLGTAGGACALVTYLVR
;
A
#
# COMPACT_ATOMS: atom_id res chain seq x y z
N MET A 1 -6.24 4.20 -13.09
CA MET A 1 -5.73 5.49 -13.64
C MET A 1 -4.77 6.19 -12.68
N GLU A 2 -4.99 6.16 -11.36
CA GLU A 2 -4.12 6.82 -10.37
C GLU A 2 -2.63 6.47 -10.49
N GLY A 3 -2.27 5.20 -10.71
CA GLY A 3 -0.86 4.80 -10.86
C GLY A 3 -0.16 5.38 -12.09
N TYR A 4 -0.88 5.57 -13.20
CA TYR A 4 -0.34 6.19 -14.41
C TYR A 4 -0.11 7.70 -14.22
N LEU A 5 -1.03 8.38 -13.55
CA LEU A 5 -0.89 9.81 -13.22
C LEU A 5 0.25 10.05 -12.24
N LEU A 6 0.37 9.21 -11.19
CA LEU A 6 1.49 9.26 -10.27
C LEU A 6 2.81 9.04 -10.99
N TRP A 7 2.89 8.04 -11.86
CA TRP A 7 4.11 7.77 -12.61
C TRP A 7 4.49 8.92 -13.55
N ASN A 8 3.54 9.51 -14.25
CA ASN A 8 3.81 10.69 -15.09
C ASN A 8 4.32 11.88 -14.26
N ALA A 9 3.74 12.11 -13.08
CA ALA A 9 4.21 13.16 -12.17
C ALA A 9 5.65 12.92 -11.71
N GLU A 10 6.02 11.67 -11.38
CA GLU A 10 7.39 11.30 -11.02
C GLU A 10 8.38 11.54 -12.20
N ILE A 11 7.97 11.22 -13.43
CA ILE A 11 8.80 11.47 -14.62
C ILE A 11 8.98 12.96 -14.89
N GLU A 12 7.92 13.77 -14.75
CA GLU A 12 8.01 15.23 -14.89
C GLU A 12 8.91 15.84 -13.82
N GLU A 13 8.80 15.38 -12.58
CA GLU A 13 9.64 15.82 -11.48
C GLU A 13 11.11 15.46 -11.69
N ALA A 14 11.39 14.22 -12.13
CA ALA A 14 12.75 13.78 -12.46
C ALA A 14 13.39 14.67 -13.54
N ARG A 15 12.63 15.02 -14.59
CA ARG A 15 13.07 15.95 -15.65
C ARG A 15 13.28 17.36 -15.13
N ARG A 16 12.42 17.85 -14.24
CA ARG A 16 12.54 19.18 -13.63
C ARG A 16 13.80 19.28 -12.76
N LEU A 17 14.06 18.25 -11.96
CA LEU A 17 15.28 18.15 -11.15
C LEU A 17 16.53 18.08 -12.02
N ALA A 18 16.49 17.32 -13.12
CA ALA A 18 17.57 17.24 -14.09
C ALA A 18 17.93 18.61 -14.66
N ARG A 19 16.93 19.36 -15.17
CA ARG A 19 17.12 20.73 -15.68
C ARG A 19 17.65 21.69 -14.63
N ARG A 20 17.17 21.59 -13.40
CA ARG A 20 17.67 22.41 -12.28
C ARG A 20 19.14 22.09 -12.01
N PHE A 21 19.48 20.81 -11.94
CA PHE A 21 20.84 20.35 -11.67
C PHE A 21 21.82 20.82 -12.74
N THR A 22 21.49 20.62 -14.03
CA THR A 22 22.35 21.10 -15.11
C THR A 22 22.39 22.63 -15.18
N GLY A 23 21.31 23.32 -14.78
CA GLY A 23 21.26 24.79 -14.66
C GLY A 23 22.41 25.37 -13.82
N GLU A 24 22.86 24.64 -12.80
CA GLU A 24 23.99 25.01 -11.94
C GLU A 24 25.37 24.72 -12.57
N LEU A 25 25.41 24.15 -13.78
CA LEU A 25 26.62 23.78 -14.50
C LEU A 25 26.75 24.63 -15.79
N PRO A 26 27.17 25.91 -15.68
CA PRO A 26 27.21 26.84 -16.82
C PRO A 26 28.29 26.50 -17.86
N TRP A 27 29.25 25.65 -17.50
CA TRP A 27 30.36 25.23 -18.35
C TRP A 27 29.99 24.09 -19.31
N LEU A 28 28.79 23.50 -19.17
CA LEU A 28 28.30 22.47 -20.08
C LEU A 28 27.73 23.07 -21.36
N THR A 29 28.13 22.50 -22.49
CA THR A 29 27.47 22.76 -23.78
C THR A 29 26.04 22.21 -23.77
N THR A 30 25.19 22.67 -24.68
CA THR A 30 23.80 22.20 -24.81
C THR A 30 23.72 20.68 -24.99
N ALA A 31 24.57 20.10 -25.83
CA ALA A 31 24.58 18.65 -26.05
C ALA A 31 24.97 17.87 -24.78
N GLN A 32 26.00 18.34 -24.05
CA GLN A 32 26.41 17.73 -22.78
C GLN A 32 25.32 17.85 -21.71
N ARG A 33 24.63 18.99 -21.67
CA ARG A 33 23.49 19.23 -20.79
C ARG A 33 22.35 18.26 -21.06
N GLU A 34 21.95 18.09 -22.31
CA GLU A 34 20.88 17.16 -22.71
C GLU A 34 21.23 15.70 -22.37
N ASP A 35 22.48 15.29 -22.56
CA ASP A 35 22.95 13.95 -22.20
C ASP A 35 22.91 13.72 -20.69
N VAL A 36 23.39 14.68 -19.89
CA VAL A 36 23.33 14.61 -18.42
C VAL A 36 21.88 14.60 -17.96
N GLU A 37 21.01 15.45 -18.52
CA GLU A 37 19.60 15.50 -18.14
C GLU A 37 18.89 14.18 -18.41
N ARG A 38 19.17 13.54 -19.55
CA ARG A 38 18.60 12.24 -19.92
C ARG A 38 19.02 11.14 -18.94
N VAL A 39 20.31 11.04 -18.64
CA VAL A 39 20.85 10.01 -17.73
C VAL A 39 20.36 10.26 -16.30
N TYR A 40 20.42 11.50 -15.83
CA TYR A 40 19.95 11.87 -14.49
C TYR A 40 18.46 11.58 -14.30
N ALA A 41 17.62 11.99 -15.25
CA ALA A 41 16.18 11.75 -15.16
C ALA A 41 15.86 10.25 -15.17
N ALA A 42 16.57 9.44 -15.95
CA ALA A 42 16.40 7.99 -15.99
C ALA A 42 16.80 7.34 -14.64
N ASP A 43 17.95 7.70 -14.09
CA ASP A 43 18.41 7.22 -12.79
C ASP A 43 17.42 7.60 -11.67
N ARG A 44 16.99 8.86 -11.66
CA ARG A 44 16.05 9.36 -10.66
C ARG A 44 14.69 8.69 -10.74
N ALA A 45 14.21 8.38 -11.94
CA ALA A 45 12.97 7.64 -12.17
C ALA A 45 13.10 6.18 -11.69
N GLU A 46 14.22 5.52 -11.97
CA GLU A 46 14.45 4.14 -11.49
C GLU A 46 14.53 4.09 -9.96
N ALA A 47 15.21 5.06 -9.33
CA ALA A 47 15.24 5.17 -7.87
C ALA A 47 13.84 5.35 -7.27
N SER A 48 13.00 6.22 -7.84
CA SER A 48 11.59 6.37 -7.43
C SER A 48 10.82 5.06 -7.61
N ARG A 49 11.01 4.36 -8.73
CA ARG A 49 10.36 3.06 -8.99
C ARG A 49 10.71 2.02 -7.93
N VAL A 50 12.00 1.85 -7.63
CA VAL A 50 12.48 0.90 -6.62
C VAL A 50 11.89 1.22 -5.25
N MET A 51 11.85 2.50 -4.86
CA MET A 51 11.26 2.92 -3.59
C MET A 51 9.76 2.59 -3.53
N LEU A 52 9.00 2.91 -4.59
CA LEU A 52 7.57 2.64 -4.66
C LEU A 52 7.28 1.14 -4.56
N VAL A 53 8.03 0.31 -5.29
CA VAL A 53 7.90 -1.16 -5.21
C VAL A 53 8.13 -1.65 -3.79
N ARG A 54 9.17 -1.14 -3.11
CA ARG A 54 9.48 -1.50 -1.72
C ARG A 54 8.37 -1.10 -0.76
N ILE A 55 7.83 0.11 -0.89
CA ILE A 55 6.70 0.59 -0.07
C ILE A 55 5.47 -0.28 -0.30
N CYS A 56 5.13 -0.57 -1.55
CA CYS A 56 3.99 -1.42 -1.90
C CYS A 56 4.12 -2.84 -1.34
N ALA A 57 5.32 -3.43 -1.43
CA ALA A 57 5.60 -4.73 -0.84
C ALA A 57 5.39 -4.72 0.68
N ARG A 58 5.95 -3.71 1.38
CA ARG A 58 5.80 -3.57 2.84
C ARG A 58 4.36 -3.30 3.27
N ALA A 59 3.64 -2.46 2.53
CA ALA A 59 2.23 -2.18 2.79
C ALA A 59 1.37 -3.43 2.65
N THR A 60 1.68 -4.29 1.66
CA THR A 60 0.98 -5.56 1.44
C THR A 60 1.27 -6.55 2.56
N GLU A 61 2.54 -6.65 2.99
CA GLU A 61 2.95 -7.48 4.11
C GLU A 61 2.23 -7.08 5.41
N LEU A 62 2.27 -5.79 5.76
CA LEU A 62 1.56 -5.24 6.92
C LEU A 62 0.06 -5.53 6.84
N ARG A 63 -0.56 -5.28 5.69
CA ARG A 63 -1.99 -5.57 5.49
C ARG A 63 -2.29 -7.06 5.69
N GLY A 64 -1.41 -7.95 5.26
CA GLY A 64 -1.51 -9.39 5.51
C GLY A 64 -1.48 -9.74 7.00
N GLU A 65 -0.50 -9.20 7.74
CA GLU A 65 -0.39 -9.39 9.19
C GLU A 65 -1.64 -8.92 9.94
N TYR A 66 -2.12 -7.70 9.65
CA TYR A 66 -3.33 -7.16 10.26
C TYR A 66 -4.58 -7.95 9.89
N SER A 67 -4.72 -8.34 8.62
CA SER A 67 -5.87 -9.14 8.16
C SER A 67 -5.93 -10.48 8.88
N ARG A 68 -4.78 -11.11 9.13
CA ARG A 68 -4.72 -12.38 9.88
C ARG A 68 -5.17 -12.18 11.34
N ARG A 69 -4.64 -11.16 12.02
CA ARG A 69 -5.04 -10.82 13.40
C ARG A 69 -6.54 -10.51 13.49
N TYR A 70 -7.05 -9.71 12.55
CA TYR A 70 -8.47 -9.37 12.48
C TYR A 70 -9.35 -10.61 12.26
N ARG A 71 -8.97 -11.51 11.33
CA ARG A 71 -9.72 -12.75 11.09
C ARG A 71 -9.79 -13.63 12.34
N THR A 72 -8.69 -13.74 13.10
CA THR A 72 -8.68 -14.50 14.36
C THR A 72 -9.60 -13.87 15.40
N LEU A 73 -9.56 -12.55 15.58
CA LEU A 73 -10.42 -11.86 16.54
C LEU A 73 -11.89 -11.97 16.13
N ARG A 74 -12.20 -11.74 14.85
CA ARG A 74 -13.55 -11.91 14.30
C ARG A 74 -14.07 -13.31 14.52
N ALA A 75 -13.26 -14.35 14.27
CA ALA A 75 -13.67 -15.74 14.49
C ALA A 75 -14.03 -16.00 15.96
N ARG A 76 -13.26 -15.47 16.91
CA ARG A 76 -13.55 -15.59 18.35
C ARG A 76 -14.85 -14.89 18.73
N CYS A 77 -15.07 -13.66 18.25
CA CYS A 77 -16.31 -12.93 18.50
C CYS A 77 -17.52 -13.65 17.93
N VAL A 78 -17.43 -14.14 16.68
CA VAL A 78 -18.52 -14.91 16.05
C VAL A 78 -18.78 -16.20 16.83
N ALA A 79 -17.74 -16.94 17.22
CA ALA A 79 -17.89 -18.16 18.02
C ALA A 79 -18.56 -17.88 19.37
N ALA A 80 -18.17 -16.81 20.07
CA ALA A 80 -18.79 -16.41 21.32
C ALA A 80 -20.28 -16.08 21.16
N VAL A 81 -20.64 -15.33 20.11
CA VAL A 81 -22.05 -15.01 19.82
C VAL A 81 -22.85 -16.27 19.49
N VAL A 82 -22.31 -17.18 18.68
CA VAL A 82 -22.96 -18.46 18.35
C VAL A 82 -23.18 -19.31 19.59
N VAL A 83 -22.18 -19.41 20.48
CA VAL A 83 -22.30 -20.13 21.74
C VAL A 83 -23.38 -19.51 22.63
N CYS A 84 -23.37 -18.18 22.82
CA CYS A 84 -24.38 -17.49 23.63
C CYS A 84 -25.80 -17.67 23.10
N LEU A 85 -26.01 -17.59 21.78
CA LEU A 85 -27.31 -17.84 21.17
C LEU A 85 -27.72 -19.30 21.28
N GLY A 86 -26.78 -20.23 21.10
CA GLY A 86 -27.02 -21.67 21.24
C GLY A 86 -27.41 -22.05 22.67
N THR A 87 -26.72 -21.52 23.68
CA THR A 87 -27.04 -21.78 25.09
C THR A 87 -28.37 -21.16 25.48
N ALA A 88 -28.64 -19.91 25.07
CA ALA A 88 -29.92 -19.26 25.35
C ALA A 88 -31.10 -19.99 24.69
N GLY A 89 -30.96 -20.38 23.42
CA GLY A 89 -31.98 -21.14 22.70
C GLY A 89 -32.20 -22.53 23.28
N GLY A 90 -31.12 -23.24 23.61
CA GLY A 90 -31.17 -24.55 24.26
C GLY A 90 -31.83 -24.50 25.65
N ALA A 91 -31.49 -23.50 26.45
CA ALA A 91 -32.12 -23.29 27.76
C ALA A 91 -33.61 -22.98 27.64
N CYS A 92 -34.01 -22.10 26.70
CA CYS A 92 -35.43 -21.83 26.43
C CYS A 92 -36.16 -23.11 26.04
N ALA A 93 -35.65 -23.87 25.07
CA ALA A 93 -36.26 -25.12 24.61
C ALA A 93 -36.39 -26.18 25.73
N LEU A 94 -35.37 -26.31 26.58
CA LEU A 94 -35.40 -27.21 27.73
C LEU A 94 -36.50 -26.80 28.73
N VAL A 95 -36.60 -25.51 29.04
CA VAL A 95 -37.65 -24.98 29.91
C VAL A 95 -39.03 -25.24 29.31
N THR A 96 -39.23 -25.00 28.01
CA THR A 96 -40.53 -25.27 27.37
C THR A 96 -40.89 -26.76 27.40
N TYR A 97 -39.90 -27.65 27.26
CA TYR A 97 -40.12 -29.09 27.35
C TYR A 97 -40.49 -29.53 28.76
N LEU A 98 -39.82 -29.00 29.79
CA LEU A 98 -40.10 -29.34 31.20
C LEU A 98 -41.43 -28.78 31.71
N VAL A 99 -41.93 -27.69 31.13
CA VAL A 99 -43.20 -27.04 31.51
C VAL A 99 -44.41 -27.67 30.79
N ARG A 100 -44.19 -28.49 29.76
CA ARG A 100 -45.22 -29.16 28.97
C ARG A 100 -45.53 -30.56 29.49
#